data_AF-A0A9P7NIX1-F1
#
_entry.id   AF-A0A9P7NIX1-F1
#
_cell.length_a   1.000
_cell.length_b   1.000
_cell.length_c   1.000
_cell.angle_alpha   90.00
_cell.angle_beta   90.00
_cell.angle_gamma   90.00
#
_symmetry.space_group_name_H-M   'P 1'
#
loop_
_entity.id
_entity.type
_entity.pdbx_description
1 polymer ?
#
loop_
_entity_poly.entity_id
_entity_poly.type
_entity_poly.pdbx_seq_one_letter_code
_entity_poly.pdbx_strand_id
1 'polypeptide(L)'
;MAVVAEHARQFAESIMNCRSSSAVQDGGQPTLLTSRVDALQDTVQDLDRQMDSVNVKMDAFETTMAAIHNQLKTMKESNDKMTSQVTKLELSMNSRFTEMESSMNSRFTEMELSMDSRFKKMNTQITKMNNDMKKMDLSINSRLQDMNSRITELSSDMHSGFEEMTQKNDQTSIKMEALNKNTMSRFDNRLPGAPPDALEPLFNVTTGKQIQSVRSRADFADMTYVAMAECLQELGLAVPKHKDERLRRVKKAYGAHIHVDVTVGVQWSRDADADERAEDDCI
;
A
#
# COMPACT_ATOMS: atom_id res chain seq x y z
N MET A 1 -50.02 94.70 -8.20
CA MET A 1 -50.94 95.35 -7.25
C MET A 1 -50.41 96.67 -6.69
N ALA A 2 -49.12 96.79 -6.30
CA ALA A 2 -48.58 98.03 -5.75
C ALA A 2 -48.64 99.26 -6.70
N VAL A 3 -48.42 99.06 -8.01
CA VAL A 3 -48.44 100.15 -9.01
C VAL A 3 -49.85 100.69 -9.27
N VAL A 4 -50.86 99.81 -9.29
CA VAL A 4 -52.28 100.19 -9.46
C VAL A 4 -52.78 100.96 -8.24
N ALA A 5 -52.33 100.58 -7.04
CA ALA A 5 -52.65 101.31 -5.81
C ALA A 5 -52.03 102.72 -5.80
N GLU A 6 -50.81 102.89 -6.30
CA GLU A 6 -50.16 104.22 -6.36
C GLU A 6 -50.79 105.13 -7.42
N HIS A 7 -51.17 104.61 -8.59
CA HIS A 7 -51.93 105.38 -9.59
C HIS A 7 -53.32 105.80 -9.07
N ALA A 8 -54.02 104.93 -8.34
CA ALA A 8 -55.30 105.26 -7.71
C ALA A 8 -55.13 106.35 -6.62
N ARG A 9 -54.02 106.34 -5.88
CA ARG A 9 -53.68 107.36 -4.87
C ARG A 9 -53.39 108.72 -5.52
N GLN A 10 -52.60 108.74 -6.59
CA GLN A 10 -52.29 109.96 -7.34
C GLN A 10 -53.54 110.56 -8.02
N PHE A 11 -54.45 109.73 -8.52
CA PHE A 11 -55.73 110.17 -9.06
C PHE A 11 -56.64 110.78 -7.97
N ALA A 12 -56.70 110.17 -6.79
CA ALA A 12 -57.46 110.70 -5.65
C ALA A 12 -56.89 112.05 -5.15
N GLU A 13 -55.57 112.21 -5.12
CA GLU A 13 -54.89 113.47 -4.79
C GLU A 13 -55.19 114.56 -5.83
N SER A 14 -55.22 114.22 -7.12
CA SER A 14 -55.57 115.16 -8.20
C SER A 14 -57.02 115.66 -8.09
N ILE A 15 -57.97 114.76 -7.78
CA ILE A 15 -59.38 115.11 -7.54
C ILE A 15 -59.55 116.04 -6.34
N MET A 16 -58.82 115.78 -5.25
CA MET A 16 -58.89 116.60 -4.03
C MET A 16 -58.29 118.00 -4.23
N ASN A 17 -57.22 118.13 -5.02
CA ASN A 17 -56.63 119.42 -5.36
C ASN A 17 -57.57 120.29 -6.22
N CYS A 18 -58.36 119.71 -7.13
CA CYS A 18 -59.33 120.46 -7.92
C CYS A 18 -60.52 120.98 -7.09
N ARG A 19 -60.87 120.32 -5.98
CA ARG A 19 -62.00 120.70 -5.12
C ARG A 19 -61.74 121.95 -4.27
N SER A 20 -60.47 122.31 -4.07
CA SER A 20 -60.05 123.44 -3.23
C SER A 20 -59.98 124.79 -3.96
N SER A 21 -60.21 124.82 -5.28
CA SER A 21 -60.15 126.05 -6.07
C SER A 21 -61.51 126.78 -6.02
N SER A 22 -61.60 127.81 -5.17
CA SER A 22 -62.80 128.63 -5.02
C SER A 22 -62.97 129.59 -6.21
N ALA A 23 -63.68 129.16 -7.25
CA ALA A 23 -64.20 130.06 -8.27
C ALA A 23 -65.55 129.53 -8.78
N VAL A 24 -66.61 129.83 -8.02
CA VAL A 24 -67.98 129.84 -8.51
C VAL A 24 -68.27 131.25 -8.98
N GLN A 25 -68.20 131.51 -10.29
CA GLN A 25 -68.93 132.59 -10.95
C GLN A 25 -68.89 132.41 -12.48
N ASP A 26 -70.09 132.30 -13.04
CA ASP A 26 -70.54 132.64 -14.39
C ASP A 26 -69.57 132.44 -15.58
N GLY A 27 -69.86 131.42 -16.40
CA GLY A 27 -69.13 131.08 -17.63
C GLY A 27 -68.10 129.94 -17.52
N GLY A 28 -67.75 129.49 -16.30
CA GLY A 28 -66.70 128.48 -16.04
C GLY A 28 -67.14 127.02 -15.85
N GLN A 29 -68.45 126.71 -15.85
CA GLN A 29 -68.93 125.32 -15.82
C GLN A 29 -68.49 124.49 -17.05
N PRO A 30 -68.50 125.02 -18.29
CA PRO A 30 -68.02 124.30 -19.44
C PRO A 30 -66.52 124.00 -19.35
N THR A 31 -65.70 124.96 -18.88
CA THR A 31 -64.24 124.80 -18.82
C THR A 31 -63.81 123.76 -17.78
N LEU A 32 -64.47 123.71 -16.62
CA LEU A 32 -64.25 122.66 -15.61
C LEU A 32 -64.68 121.28 -16.11
N LEU A 33 -65.81 121.21 -16.83
CA LEU A 33 -66.28 119.96 -17.43
C LEU A 33 -65.30 119.46 -18.49
N THR A 34 -64.77 120.35 -19.33
CA THR A 34 -63.73 120.04 -20.32
C THR A 34 -62.49 119.46 -19.67
N SER A 35 -61.94 120.10 -18.62
CA SER A 35 -60.75 119.57 -17.93
C SER A 35 -60.99 118.19 -17.29
N ARG A 36 -62.21 117.91 -16.80
CA ARG A 36 -62.55 116.58 -16.27
C ARG A 36 -62.69 115.55 -17.39
N VAL A 37 -63.24 115.94 -18.54
CA VAL A 37 -63.31 115.08 -19.73
C VAL A 37 -61.91 114.77 -20.25
N ASP A 38 -61.02 115.76 -20.31
CA ASP A 38 -59.61 115.56 -20.70
C ASP A 38 -58.88 114.61 -19.74
N ALA A 39 -59.04 114.81 -18.43
CA ALA A 39 -58.47 113.90 -17.43
C ALA A 39 -59.03 112.47 -17.54
N LEU A 40 -60.33 112.33 -17.79
CA LEU A 40 -60.93 111.01 -18.05
C LEU A 40 -60.38 110.40 -19.34
N GLN A 41 -60.25 111.19 -20.41
CA GLN A 41 -59.66 110.78 -21.69
C GLN A 41 -58.24 110.24 -21.46
N ASP A 42 -57.43 110.92 -20.68
CA ASP A 42 -56.07 110.50 -20.34
C ASP A 42 -56.07 109.18 -19.56
N THR A 43 -56.95 109.02 -18.57
CA THR A 43 -57.06 107.76 -17.82
C THR A 43 -57.52 106.59 -18.69
N VAL A 44 -58.44 106.82 -19.63
CA VAL A 44 -58.91 105.80 -20.57
C VAL A 44 -57.77 105.39 -21.50
N GLN A 45 -57.01 106.36 -22.02
CA GLN A 45 -55.84 106.04 -22.85
C GLN A 45 -54.74 105.29 -22.08
N ASP A 46 -54.53 105.59 -20.80
CA ASP A 46 -53.59 104.83 -19.96
C ASP A 46 -54.07 103.40 -19.72
N LEU A 47 -55.37 103.21 -19.46
CA LEU A 47 -55.98 101.89 -19.33
C LEU A 47 -55.86 101.08 -20.62
N ASP A 48 -56.08 101.67 -21.79
CA ASP A 48 -55.87 101.02 -23.08
C ASP A 48 -54.42 100.54 -23.23
N ARG A 49 -53.44 101.39 -22.90
CA ARG A 49 -52.01 100.99 -22.93
C ARG A 49 -51.70 99.86 -21.94
N GLN A 50 -52.29 99.88 -20.74
CA GLN A 50 -52.14 98.81 -19.77
C GLN A 50 -52.78 97.50 -20.26
N MET A 51 -53.97 97.58 -20.88
CA MET A 51 -54.66 96.43 -21.45
C MET A 51 -53.85 95.82 -22.60
N ASP A 52 -53.30 96.64 -23.50
CA ASP A 52 -52.39 96.18 -24.56
C ASP A 52 -51.15 95.49 -23.98
N SER A 53 -50.55 96.07 -22.93
CA SER A 53 -49.41 95.46 -22.23
C SER A 53 -49.76 94.11 -21.59
N VAL A 54 -50.96 93.97 -21.01
CA VAL A 54 -51.46 92.72 -20.44
C VAL A 54 -51.70 91.68 -21.53
N ASN A 55 -52.30 92.07 -22.67
CA ASN A 55 -52.50 91.16 -23.80
C ASN A 55 -51.17 90.61 -24.33
N VAL A 56 -50.16 91.46 -24.52
CA VAL A 56 -48.82 91.01 -24.94
C VAL A 56 -48.22 90.02 -23.94
N LYS A 57 -48.41 90.24 -22.63
CA LYS A 57 -47.94 89.28 -21.59
C LYS A 57 -48.75 87.98 -21.60
N MET A 58 -50.04 88.04 -21.89
CA MET A 58 -50.91 86.88 -22.01
C MET A 58 -50.47 85.99 -23.19
N ASP A 59 -50.21 86.59 -24.36
CA ASP A 59 -49.70 85.89 -25.54
C ASP A 59 -48.34 85.23 -25.29
N ALA A 60 -47.45 85.96 -24.60
CA ALA A 60 -46.16 85.43 -24.18
C ALA A 60 -46.33 84.26 -23.20
N PHE A 61 -47.25 84.38 -22.24
CA PHE A 61 -47.55 83.32 -21.29
C PHE A 61 -48.13 82.08 -21.99
N GLU A 62 -49.07 82.24 -22.92
CA GLU A 62 -49.65 81.15 -23.70
C GLU A 62 -48.58 80.42 -24.52
N THR A 63 -47.68 81.18 -25.15
CA THR A 63 -46.51 80.63 -25.85
C THR A 63 -45.61 79.82 -24.92
N THR A 64 -45.31 80.33 -23.71
CA THR A 64 -44.50 79.59 -22.73
C THR A 64 -45.20 78.33 -22.21
N MET A 65 -46.51 78.37 -21.99
CA MET A 65 -47.29 77.24 -21.52
C MET A 65 -47.34 76.12 -22.56
N ALA A 66 -47.49 76.47 -23.85
CA ALA A 66 -47.42 75.51 -24.95
C ALA A 66 -46.02 74.85 -25.04
N ALA A 67 -44.94 75.64 -24.87
CA ALA A 67 -43.58 75.11 -24.85
C ALA A 67 -43.35 74.13 -23.69
N ILE A 68 -43.79 74.49 -22.47
CA ILE A 68 -43.71 73.63 -21.28
C ILE A 68 -44.50 72.33 -21.50
N HIS A 69 -45.70 72.41 -22.08
CA HIS A 69 -46.52 71.23 -22.36
C HIS A 69 -45.81 70.24 -23.30
N ASN A 70 -45.19 70.76 -24.36
CA ASN A 70 -44.42 69.95 -25.31
C ASN A 70 -43.17 69.31 -24.66
N GLN A 71 -42.47 70.06 -23.81
CA GLN A 71 -41.34 69.52 -23.04
C GLN A 71 -41.79 68.41 -22.08
N LEU A 72 -42.89 68.62 -21.35
CA LEU A 72 -43.44 67.63 -20.41
C LEU A 72 -43.90 66.36 -21.13
N LYS A 73 -44.51 66.49 -22.32
CA LYS A 73 -44.86 65.36 -23.18
C LYS A 73 -43.62 64.55 -23.58
N THR A 74 -42.57 65.24 -24.04
CA THR A 74 -41.30 64.60 -24.45
C THR A 74 -40.63 63.90 -23.27
N MET A 75 -40.64 64.52 -22.09
CA MET A 75 -40.08 63.96 -20.87
C MET A 75 -40.84 62.72 -20.40
N LYS A 76 -42.18 62.71 -20.53
CA LYS A 76 -43.02 61.53 -20.25
C LYS A 76 -42.67 60.37 -21.17
N GLU A 77 -42.59 60.60 -22.49
CA GLU A 77 -42.23 59.57 -23.47
C GLU A 77 -40.82 59.00 -23.21
N SER A 78 -39.86 59.86 -22.84
CA SER A 78 -38.51 59.42 -22.44
C SER A 78 -38.54 58.58 -21.16
N ASN A 79 -39.34 58.97 -20.17
CA ASN A 79 -39.47 58.23 -18.92
C ASN A 79 -40.11 56.85 -19.14
N ASP A 80 -41.17 56.76 -19.95
CA ASP A 80 -41.83 55.50 -20.31
C ASP A 80 -40.84 54.56 -21.03
N LYS A 81 -40.00 55.10 -21.92
CA LYS A 81 -38.93 54.35 -22.58
C LYS A 81 -37.87 53.85 -21.60
N MET A 82 -37.45 54.70 -20.66
CA MET A 82 -36.49 54.31 -19.61
C MET A 82 -37.06 53.20 -18.73
N THR A 83 -38.31 53.32 -18.27
CA THR A 83 -38.99 52.28 -17.48
C THR A 83 -39.01 50.95 -18.25
N SER A 84 -39.38 50.96 -19.53
CA SER A 84 -39.38 49.75 -20.36
C SER A 84 -37.99 49.12 -20.49
N GLN A 85 -36.94 49.93 -20.67
CA GLN A 85 -35.56 49.44 -20.76
C GLN A 85 -35.09 48.83 -19.43
N VAL A 86 -35.39 49.48 -18.30
CA VAL A 86 -35.05 48.97 -16.96
C VAL A 86 -35.74 47.64 -16.71
N THR A 87 -37.05 47.54 -16.93
CA THR A 87 -37.78 46.26 -16.76
C THR A 87 -37.21 45.15 -17.64
N LYS A 88 -36.85 45.45 -18.90
CA LYS A 88 -36.23 44.47 -19.78
C LYS A 88 -34.85 44.01 -19.27
N LEU A 89 -34.05 44.93 -18.74
CA LEU A 89 -32.76 44.61 -18.13
C LEU A 89 -32.92 43.75 -16.88
N GLU A 90 -33.86 44.09 -15.99
CA GLU A 90 -34.17 43.32 -14.79
C GLU A 90 -34.56 41.88 -15.12
N LEU A 91 -35.50 41.70 -16.07
CA LEU A 91 -35.92 40.36 -16.51
C LEU A 91 -34.77 39.56 -17.12
N SER A 92 -33.96 40.20 -17.96
CA SER A 92 -32.78 39.57 -18.59
C SER A 92 -31.75 39.15 -17.54
N MET A 93 -31.44 40.02 -16.57
CA MET A 93 -30.52 39.71 -15.48
C MET A 93 -31.05 38.55 -14.63
N ASN A 94 -32.32 38.60 -14.22
CA ASN A 94 -32.91 37.55 -13.40
C ASN A 94 -32.90 36.18 -14.12
N SER A 95 -33.18 36.17 -15.42
CA SER A 95 -33.09 34.96 -16.24
C SER A 95 -31.67 34.40 -16.26
N ARG A 96 -30.67 35.25 -16.50
CA ARG A 96 -29.26 34.82 -16.55
C ARG A 96 -28.75 34.33 -15.20
N PHE A 97 -29.16 34.96 -14.10
CA PHE A 97 -28.82 34.50 -12.76
C PHE A 97 -29.42 33.13 -12.46
N THR A 98 -30.71 32.94 -12.79
CA THR A 98 -31.40 31.64 -12.59
C THR A 98 -30.74 30.53 -13.41
N GLU A 99 -30.40 30.80 -14.67
CA GLU A 99 -29.71 29.85 -15.54
C GLU A 99 -28.31 29.50 -15.01
N MET A 100 -27.56 30.51 -14.57
CA MET A 100 -26.23 30.32 -14.00
C MET A 100 -26.28 29.50 -12.70
N GLU A 101 -27.23 29.78 -11.81
CA GLU A 101 -27.43 29.04 -10.57
C GLU A 101 -27.79 27.57 -10.85
N SER A 102 -28.74 27.32 -11.75
CA SER A 102 -29.12 25.96 -12.15
C SER A 102 -27.95 25.21 -12.78
N SER A 103 -27.17 25.87 -13.65
CA SER A 103 -26.01 25.27 -14.30
C SER A 103 -24.90 24.93 -13.29
N MET A 104 -24.59 25.84 -12.37
CA MET A 104 -23.63 25.60 -11.31
C MET A 104 -24.08 24.45 -10.41
N ASN A 105 -25.33 24.45 -9.96
CA ASN A 105 -25.85 23.39 -9.10
C ASN A 105 -25.76 22.02 -9.78
N SER A 106 -26.15 21.93 -11.05
CA SER A 106 -26.02 20.69 -11.83
C SER A 106 -24.57 20.20 -11.91
N ARG A 107 -23.62 21.09 -12.18
CA ARG A 107 -22.19 20.73 -12.27
C ARG A 107 -21.61 20.30 -10.93
N PHE A 108 -22.04 20.94 -9.83
CA PHE A 108 -21.63 20.53 -8.49
C PHE A 108 -22.16 19.14 -8.14
N THR A 109 -23.45 18.88 -8.37
CA THR A 109 -24.04 17.56 -8.13
C THR A 109 -23.37 16.46 -8.97
N GLU A 110 -23.10 16.71 -10.24
CA GLU A 110 -22.40 15.75 -11.11
C GLU A 110 -20.98 15.46 -10.60
N MET A 111 -20.26 16.50 -10.17
CA MET A 111 -18.92 16.37 -9.62
C MET A 111 -18.92 15.56 -8.30
N GLU A 112 -19.88 15.82 -7.40
CA GLU A 112 -20.04 15.07 -6.15
C GLU A 112 -20.31 13.57 -6.42
N LEU A 113 -21.25 13.26 -7.33
CA LEU A 113 -21.56 11.88 -7.71
C LEU A 113 -20.36 11.17 -8.35
N SER A 114 -19.63 11.87 -9.22
CA SER A 114 -18.42 11.36 -9.86
C SER A 114 -17.32 11.05 -8.83
N MET A 115 -17.11 11.96 -7.87
CA MET A 115 -16.15 11.76 -6.78
C MET A 115 -16.55 10.59 -5.88
N ASP A 116 -17.81 10.53 -5.43
CA ASP A 116 -18.32 9.43 -4.60
C ASP A 116 -18.15 8.06 -5.29
N SER A 117 -18.47 7.98 -6.58
CA SER A 117 -18.26 6.78 -7.39
C SER A 117 -16.78 6.36 -7.45
N ARG A 118 -15.87 7.32 -7.67
CA ARG A 118 -14.43 7.07 -7.67
C ARG A 118 -13.93 6.59 -6.30
N PHE A 119 -14.39 7.22 -5.22
CA PHE A 119 -14.04 6.82 -3.84
C PHE A 119 -14.54 5.41 -3.52
N LYS A 120 -15.79 5.07 -3.88
CA LYS A 120 -16.34 3.72 -3.71
C LYS A 120 -15.50 2.68 -4.44
N LYS A 121 -15.15 2.93 -5.71
CA LYS A 121 -14.30 2.03 -6.51
C LYS A 121 -12.92 1.85 -5.88
N MET A 122 -12.30 2.93 -5.42
CA MET A 122 -11.00 2.89 -4.75
C MET A 122 -11.07 2.08 -3.44
N ASN A 123 -12.11 2.28 -2.63
CA ASN A 123 -12.31 1.54 -1.39
C ASN A 123 -12.48 0.03 -1.63
N THR A 124 -13.23 -0.35 -2.67
CA THR A 124 -13.36 -1.76 -3.10
C THR A 124 -12.00 -2.35 -3.51
N GLN A 125 -11.20 -1.61 -4.28
CA GLN A 125 -9.87 -2.06 -4.69
C GLN A 125 -8.93 -2.25 -3.50
N ILE A 126 -8.89 -1.29 -2.57
CA ILE A 126 -8.08 -1.39 -1.34
C ILE A 126 -8.50 -2.59 -0.51
N THR A 127 -9.81 -2.82 -0.35
CA THR A 127 -10.34 -3.97 0.39
C THR A 127 -9.92 -5.28 -0.25
N LYS A 128 -9.99 -5.38 -1.58
CA LYS A 128 -9.52 -6.55 -2.33
C LYS A 128 -8.03 -6.79 -2.13
N MET A 129 -7.20 -5.76 -2.29
CA MET A 129 -5.74 -5.85 -2.08
C MET A 129 -5.40 -6.32 -0.67
N ASN A 130 -6.09 -5.81 0.35
CA ASN A 130 -5.87 -6.22 1.73
C ASN A 130 -6.19 -7.71 1.96
N ASN A 131 -7.27 -8.21 1.33
CA ASN A 131 -7.62 -9.63 1.39
C ASN A 131 -6.60 -10.51 0.66
N ASP A 132 -6.14 -10.08 -0.52
CA ASP A 132 -5.12 -10.79 -1.30
C ASP A 132 -3.79 -10.85 -0.53
N MET A 133 -3.39 -9.76 0.11
CA MET A 133 -2.22 -9.71 1.00
C MET A 133 -2.33 -10.68 2.17
N LYS A 134 -3.47 -10.70 2.88
CA LYS A 134 -3.70 -11.66 3.98
C LYS A 134 -3.60 -13.11 3.51
N LYS A 135 -4.15 -13.42 2.34
CA LYS A 135 -4.08 -14.77 1.77
C LYS A 135 -2.63 -15.15 1.41
N MET A 136 -1.87 -14.21 0.87
CA MET A 136 -0.46 -14.41 0.56
C MET A 136 0.37 -14.64 1.82
N ASP A 137 0.15 -13.85 2.87
CA ASP A 137 0.84 -13.98 4.16
C ASP A 137 0.60 -15.37 4.80
N LEU A 138 -0.66 -15.82 4.85
CA LEU A 138 -1.01 -17.15 5.34
C LEU A 138 -0.36 -18.28 4.51
N SER A 139 -0.36 -18.13 3.18
CA SER A 139 0.24 -19.11 2.27
C SER A 139 1.76 -19.21 2.47
N ILE A 140 2.45 -18.07 2.58
CA ILE A 140 3.89 -18.02 2.82
C ILE A 140 4.23 -18.62 4.19
N ASN A 141 3.50 -18.24 5.23
CA ASN A 141 3.72 -18.76 6.58
C ASN A 141 3.54 -20.29 6.64
N SER A 142 2.50 -20.82 5.98
CA SER A 142 2.28 -22.27 5.89
C SER A 142 3.41 -22.98 5.16
N ARG A 143 3.87 -22.44 4.02
CA ARG A 143 5.00 -23.02 3.26
C ARG A 143 6.31 -22.98 4.03
N LEU A 144 6.57 -21.91 4.78
CA LEU A 144 7.77 -21.81 5.62
C LEU A 144 7.74 -22.81 6.77
N GLN A 145 6.57 -23.04 7.40
CA GLN A 145 6.42 -24.07 8.44
C GLN A 145 6.62 -25.49 7.89
N ASP A 146 6.08 -25.80 6.71
CA ASP A 146 6.31 -27.07 6.02
C ASP A 146 7.80 -27.27 5.71
N MET A 147 8.45 -26.26 5.14
CA MET A 147 9.88 -26.31 4.83
C MET A 147 10.73 -26.51 6.09
N ASN A 148 10.44 -25.80 7.18
CA ASN A 148 11.16 -25.97 8.45
C ASN A 148 11.02 -27.38 8.97
N SER A 149 9.81 -27.96 8.93
CA SER A 149 9.56 -29.33 9.39
C SER A 149 10.37 -30.34 8.58
N ARG A 150 10.39 -30.20 7.26
CA ARG A 150 11.17 -31.06 6.35
C ARG A 150 12.68 -30.92 6.54
N ILE A 151 13.17 -29.71 6.82
CA ILE A 151 14.58 -29.47 7.13
C ILE A 151 14.96 -30.14 8.46
N THR A 152 14.10 -30.05 9.47
CA THR A 152 14.32 -30.71 10.77
C THR A 152 14.36 -32.23 10.61
N GLU A 153 13.42 -32.80 9.86
CA GLU A 153 13.38 -34.23 9.56
C GLU A 153 14.65 -34.69 8.82
N LEU A 154 15.01 -34.02 7.72
CA LEU A 154 16.23 -34.33 6.97
C LEU A 154 17.49 -34.23 7.84
N SER A 155 17.57 -33.22 8.70
CA SER A 155 18.72 -33.05 9.60
C SER A 155 18.82 -34.19 10.62
N SER A 156 17.68 -34.64 11.14
CA SER A 156 17.59 -35.80 12.04
C SER A 156 18.03 -37.08 11.33
N ASP A 157 17.50 -37.32 10.14
CA ASP A 157 17.83 -38.50 9.33
C ASP A 157 19.32 -38.53 8.99
N MET A 158 19.87 -37.41 8.52
CA MET A 158 21.31 -37.27 8.26
C MET A 158 22.16 -37.55 9.50
N HIS A 159 21.76 -37.02 10.66
CA HIS A 159 22.50 -37.23 11.90
C HIS A 159 22.48 -38.72 12.29
N SER A 160 21.33 -39.38 12.19
CA SER A 160 21.21 -40.80 12.48
C SER A 160 22.04 -41.67 11.53
N GLY A 161 22.03 -41.37 10.22
CA GLY A 161 22.83 -42.08 9.23
C GLY A 161 24.33 -41.87 9.41
N PHE A 162 24.75 -40.68 9.83
CA PHE A 162 26.16 -40.41 10.14
C PHE A 162 26.64 -41.15 11.40
N GLU A 163 25.79 -41.21 12.44
CA GLU A 163 26.09 -41.96 13.67
C GLU A 163 26.25 -43.47 13.36
N GLU A 164 25.32 -44.05 12.58
CA GLU A 164 25.40 -45.44 12.15
C GLU A 164 26.67 -45.70 11.31
N MET A 165 26.97 -44.81 10.36
CA MET A 165 28.17 -44.93 9.53
C MET A 165 29.45 -44.85 10.38
N THR A 166 29.50 -43.94 11.35
CA THR A 166 30.63 -43.79 12.27
C THR A 166 30.82 -45.08 13.08
N GLN A 167 29.75 -45.62 13.66
CA GLN A 167 29.79 -46.86 14.42
C GLN A 167 30.27 -48.05 13.56
N LYS A 168 29.76 -48.19 12.33
CA LYS A 168 30.16 -49.26 11.40
C LYS A 168 31.61 -49.10 10.95
N ASN A 169 32.05 -47.87 10.73
CA ASN A 169 33.44 -47.57 10.38
C ASN A 169 34.38 -47.94 11.53
N ASP A 170 34.05 -47.56 12.76
CA ASP A 170 34.81 -47.91 13.96
C ASP A 170 34.88 -49.43 14.15
N GLN A 171 33.75 -50.13 13.99
CA GLN A 171 33.71 -51.60 14.07
C GLN A 171 34.59 -52.26 12.99
N THR A 172 34.56 -51.73 11.77
CA THR A 172 35.38 -52.23 10.66
C THR A 172 36.87 -51.98 10.92
N SER A 173 37.21 -50.79 11.43
CA SER A 173 38.57 -50.41 11.82
C SER A 173 39.13 -51.36 12.90
N ILE A 174 38.38 -51.58 13.98
CA ILE A 174 38.73 -52.52 15.06
C ILE A 174 38.94 -53.92 14.51
N LYS A 175 38.02 -54.40 13.66
CA LYS A 175 38.11 -55.74 13.06
C LYS A 175 39.35 -55.88 12.18
N MET A 176 39.64 -54.88 11.36
CA MET A 176 40.81 -54.89 10.48
C MET A 176 42.11 -54.91 11.27
N GLU A 177 42.23 -54.09 12.32
CA GLU A 177 43.41 -54.08 13.20
C GLU A 177 43.59 -55.42 13.91
N ALA A 178 42.52 -55.99 14.47
CA ALA A 178 42.56 -57.29 15.14
C ALA A 178 42.94 -58.43 14.18
N LEU A 179 42.39 -58.46 12.97
CA LEU A 179 42.75 -59.43 11.94
C LEU A 179 44.22 -59.31 11.54
N ASN A 180 44.71 -58.09 11.38
CA ASN A 180 46.12 -57.83 11.06
C ASN A 180 47.04 -58.34 12.18
N LYS A 181 46.77 -57.96 13.44
CA LYS A 181 47.52 -58.45 14.61
C LYS A 181 47.50 -59.98 14.69
N ASN A 182 46.32 -60.59 14.55
CA ASN A 182 46.17 -62.05 14.56
C ASN A 182 46.98 -62.73 13.46
N THR A 183 47.05 -62.13 12.29
CA THR A 183 47.84 -62.66 11.17
C THR A 183 49.33 -62.67 11.52
N MET A 184 49.83 -61.59 12.14
CA MET A 184 51.23 -61.51 12.61
C MET A 184 51.50 -62.49 13.75
N SER A 185 50.68 -62.52 14.80
CA SER A 185 50.84 -63.46 15.93
C SER A 185 50.81 -64.92 15.48
N ARG A 186 49.94 -65.26 14.51
CA ARG A 186 49.91 -66.61 13.91
C ARG A 186 51.18 -66.94 13.13
N PHE A 187 51.76 -65.96 12.45
CA PHE A 187 53.00 -66.12 11.73
C PHE A 187 54.15 -66.36 12.72
N ASP A 188 54.27 -65.53 13.75
CA ASP A 188 55.29 -65.65 14.79
C ASP A 188 55.20 -66.99 15.54
N ASN A 189 53.98 -67.43 15.88
CA ASN A 189 53.75 -68.73 16.53
C ASN A 189 54.15 -69.95 15.69
N ARG A 190 54.33 -69.78 14.37
CA ARG A 190 54.73 -70.83 13.42
C ARG A 190 56.22 -70.75 13.03
N LEU A 191 56.94 -69.70 13.40
CA LEU A 191 58.33 -69.53 12.99
C LEU A 191 59.24 -70.61 13.61
N PRO A 192 60.23 -71.14 12.86
CA PRO A 192 61.25 -72.00 13.43
C PRO A 192 62.07 -71.20 14.46
N GLY A 193 62.02 -71.61 15.73
CA GLY A 193 62.66 -70.88 16.84
C GLY A 193 61.69 -70.11 17.74
N ALA A 194 60.38 -70.12 17.46
CA ALA A 194 59.38 -69.69 18.42
C ALA A 194 59.52 -70.50 19.73
N PRO A 195 59.38 -69.87 20.92
CA PRO A 195 59.49 -70.58 22.19
C PRO A 195 58.59 -71.82 22.21
N PRO A 196 59.06 -73.00 22.66
CA PRO A 196 58.29 -74.24 22.58
C PRO A 196 56.95 -74.18 23.33
N ASP A 197 56.84 -73.35 24.36
CA ASP A 197 55.65 -73.28 25.19
C ASP A 197 54.91 -71.94 25.12
N ALA A 198 55.57 -70.80 24.85
CA ALA A 198 54.89 -69.50 24.78
C ALA A 198 54.21 -69.28 23.42
N LEU A 199 53.03 -68.66 23.45
CA LEU A 199 52.30 -68.23 22.25
C LEU A 199 52.08 -66.72 22.28
N GLU A 200 52.33 -66.08 21.15
CA GLU A 200 51.86 -64.72 20.89
C GLU A 200 50.34 -64.71 20.96
N PRO A 201 49.75 -63.75 21.68
CA PRO A 201 48.34 -63.73 21.94
C PRO A 201 47.56 -63.28 20.70
N LEU A 202 46.35 -63.81 20.57
CA LEU A 202 45.40 -63.34 19.57
C LEU A 202 44.47 -62.27 20.16
N PHE A 203 43.79 -61.55 19.28
CA PHE A 203 42.90 -60.43 19.55
C PHE A 203 41.50 -60.76 19.04
N ASN A 204 40.50 -60.39 19.81
CA ASN A 204 39.10 -60.54 19.49
C ASN A 204 38.74 -59.61 18.31
N VAL A 205 38.18 -60.17 17.23
CA VAL A 205 37.93 -59.45 15.97
C VAL A 205 36.76 -58.46 16.04
N THR A 206 35.99 -58.47 17.13
CA THR A 206 34.88 -57.54 17.36
C THR A 206 35.25 -56.43 18.34
N THR A 207 36.07 -56.72 19.35
CA THR A 207 36.40 -55.75 20.41
C THR A 207 37.83 -55.20 20.31
N GLY A 208 38.69 -55.81 19.51
CA GLY A 208 40.12 -55.46 19.41
C GLY A 208 40.94 -55.82 20.66
N LYS A 209 40.32 -56.41 21.69
CA LYS A 209 40.99 -56.78 22.95
C LYS A 209 41.71 -58.11 22.82
N GLN A 210 42.80 -58.27 23.57
CA GLN A 210 43.55 -59.52 23.63
C GLN A 210 42.71 -60.65 24.24
N ILE A 211 42.72 -61.82 23.61
CA ILE A 211 42.09 -63.05 24.09
C ILE A 211 42.97 -63.64 25.18
N GLN A 212 42.50 -63.61 26.43
CA GLN A 212 43.31 -63.98 27.59
C GLN A 212 43.36 -65.50 27.86
N SER A 213 42.56 -66.30 27.16
CA SER A 213 42.32 -67.71 27.47
C SER A 213 43.48 -68.65 27.11
N VAL A 214 44.46 -68.19 26.32
CA VAL A 214 45.59 -68.99 25.87
C VAL A 214 46.84 -68.13 25.87
N ARG A 215 47.82 -68.49 26.70
CA ARG A 215 49.14 -67.86 26.82
C ARG A 215 50.26 -68.84 26.50
N SER A 216 50.02 -70.13 26.70
CA SER A 216 50.95 -71.21 26.43
C SER A 216 50.33 -72.35 25.62
N ARG A 217 51.16 -73.21 25.03
CA ARG A 217 50.70 -74.44 24.38
C ARG A 217 50.16 -75.45 25.40
N ALA A 218 50.65 -75.42 26.64
CA ALA A 218 50.12 -76.23 27.73
C ALA A 218 48.67 -75.86 28.08
N ASP A 219 48.29 -74.58 27.99
CA ASP A 219 46.94 -74.10 28.33
C ASP A 219 45.85 -74.81 27.50
N PHE A 220 46.17 -75.27 26.29
CA PHE A 220 45.22 -76.02 25.46
C PHE A 220 44.76 -77.34 26.07
N ALA A 221 45.58 -77.98 26.91
CA ALA A 221 45.20 -79.24 27.57
C ALA A 221 44.11 -78.99 28.63
N ASP A 222 44.17 -77.83 29.27
CA ASP A 222 43.28 -77.45 30.38
C ASP A 222 42.07 -76.61 29.93
N MET A 223 42.03 -76.21 28.65
CA MET A 223 40.89 -75.47 28.11
C MET A 223 39.59 -76.26 28.21
N THR A 224 38.58 -75.62 28.80
CA THR A 224 37.23 -76.18 28.86
C THR A 224 36.54 -76.11 27.50
N TYR A 225 35.51 -76.95 27.31
CA TYR A 225 34.69 -76.94 26.11
C TYR A 225 34.06 -75.57 25.81
N VAL A 226 33.70 -74.84 26.87
CA VAL A 226 33.12 -73.49 26.81
C VAL A 226 34.20 -72.47 26.42
N ALA A 227 35.36 -72.50 27.08
CA ALA A 227 36.48 -71.59 26.78
C ALA A 227 36.95 -71.73 25.31
N MET A 228 36.94 -72.95 24.76
CA MET A 228 37.26 -73.16 23.35
C MET A 228 36.19 -72.58 22.39
N ALA A 229 34.92 -72.65 22.77
CA ALA A 229 33.84 -72.03 21.99
C ALA A 229 33.97 -70.51 21.98
N GLU A 230 34.17 -69.92 23.16
CA GLU A 230 34.34 -68.48 23.33
C GLU A 230 35.54 -68.01 22.51
N CYS A 231 36.70 -68.63 22.66
CA CYS A 231 37.90 -68.30 21.89
C CYS A 231 37.68 -68.34 20.37
N LEU A 232 37.00 -69.37 19.84
CA LEU A 232 36.67 -69.45 18.40
C LEU A 232 35.69 -68.34 17.98
N GLN A 233 34.70 -68.05 18.81
CA GLN A 233 33.73 -66.99 18.55
C GLN A 233 34.39 -65.59 18.57
N GLU A 234 35.29 -65.34 19.51
CA GLU A 234 36.09 -64.11 19.59
C GLU A 234 36.99 -63.92 18.38
N LEU A 235 37.44 -64.99 17.74
CA LEU A 235 38.20 -64.98 16.49
C LEU A 235 37.32 -64.88 15.23
N GLY A 236 35.99 -64.87 15.39
CA GLY A 236 35.04 -64.87 14.27
C GLY A 236 35.00 -66.20 13.50
N LEU A 237 35.36 -67.32 14.13
CA LEU A 237 35.38 -68.65 13.53
C LEU A 237 34.13 -69.44 13.93
N ALA A 238 33.63 -70.27 13.00
CA ALA A 238 32.51 -71.16 13.28
C ALA A 238 32.87 -72.18 14.37
N VAL A 239 31.99 -72.32 15.37
CA VAL A 239 32.18 -73.15 16.56
C VAL A 239 31.63 -74.58 16.32
N PRO A 240 32.49 -75.61 16.23
CA PRO A 240 32.06 -77.01 16.07
C PRO A 240 31.28 -77.55 17.27
N LYS A 241 30.52 -78.64 17.10
CA LYS A 241 29.79 -79.29 18.20
C LYS A 241 30.64 -80.24 19.06
N HIS A 242 31.75 -80.77 18.54
CA HIS A 242 32.59 -81.75 19.23
C HIS A 242 33.80 -81.09 19.90
N LYS A 243 34.16 -81.55 21.11
CA LYS A 243 35.25 -80.98 21.91
C LYS A 243 36.60 -81.06 21.19
N ASP A 244 36.92 -82.22 20.60
CA ASP A 244 38.22 -82.42 19.95
C ASP A 244 38.36 -81.56 18.69
N GLU A 245 37.27 -81.40 17.94
CA GLU A 245 37.25 -80.54 16.76
C GLU A 245 37.36 -79.05 17.12
N ARG A 246 36.76 -78.62 18.25
CA ARG A 246 37.01 -77.27 18.81
C ARG A 246 38.47 -77.09 19.18
N LEU A 247 39.05 -78.02 19.93
CA LEU A 247 40.45 -77.97 20.36
C LEU A 247 41.38 -77.90 19.16
N ARG A 248 41.13 -78.73 18.14
CA ARG A 248 41.88 -78.73 16.89
C ARG A 248 41.80 -77.39 16.18
N ARG A 249 40.60 -76.78 16.08
CA ARG A 249 40.43 -75.46 15.46
C ARG A 249 41.09 -74.35 16.26
N VAL A 250 41.02 -74.37 17.58
CA VAL A 250 41.71 -73.40 18.46
C VAL A 250 43.23 -73.52 18.26
N LYS A 251 43.80 -74.73 18.37
CA LYS A 251 45.23 -74.97 18.12
C LYS A 251 45.65 -74.52 16.73
N LYS A 252 44.85 -74.82 15.69
CA LYS A 252 45.10 -74.38 14.31
C LYS A 252 45.04 -72.86 14.18
N ALA A 253 44.10 -72.20 14.85
CA ALA A 253 43.93 -70.76 14.83
C ALA A 253 45.08 -70.01 15.52
N TYR A 254 45.70 -70.59 16.56
CA TYR A 254 46.91 -70.05 17.20
C TYR A 254 48.21 -70.42 16.46
N GLY A 255 48.16 -71.29 15.45
CA GLY A 255 49.35 -71.78 14.74
C GLY A 255 50.11 -72.89 15.47
N ALA A 256 49.56 -73.45 16.55
CA ALA A 256 50.20 -74.46 17.38
C ALA A 256 50.09 -75.91 16.86
N HIS A 257 49.41 -76.14 15.72
CA HIS A 257 49.17 -77.49 15.17
C HIS A 257 50.34 -78.03 14.33
N ILE A 258 51.34 -77.20 13.99
CA ILE A 258 52.45 -77.62 13.12
C ILE A 258 53.73 -77.74 13.95
N HIS A 259 54.03 -78.94 14.43
CA HIS A 259 55.42 -79.34 14.63
C HIS A 259 55.85 -80.02 13.34
N VAL A 260 56.55 -79.28 12.47
CA VAL A 260 57.40 -79.93 11.47
C VAL A 260 58.56 -80.49 12.29
N ASP A 261 58.57 -81.79 12.52
CA ASP A 261 59.76 -82.47 13.01
C ASP A 261 60.82 -82.32 11.91
N VAL A 262 61.74 -81.37 12.07
CA VAL A 262 62.77 -81.02 11.08
C VAL A 262 63.75 -82.21 10.86
N THR A 263 63.55 -83.32 11.57
CA THR A 263 64.34 -84.54 11.45
C THR A 263 63.97 -85.43 10.27
N VAL A 264 62.90 -85.17 9.51
CA VAL A 264 62.52 -86.01 8.35
C VAL A 264 62.36 -85.16 7.08
N GLY A 265 63.19 -85.45 6.07
CA GLY A 265 63.26 -84.73 4.80
C GLY A 265 61.92 -84.58 4.08
N VAL A 266 61.70 -83.40 3.52
CA VAL A 266 60.46 -83.02 2.82
C VAL A 266 60.34 -83.78 1.49
N GLN A 267 59.39 -84.71 1.42
CA GLN A 267 58.91 -85.28 0.16
C GLN A 267 57.58 -84.60 -0.20
N TRP A 268 57.62 -83.72 -1.21
CA TRP A 268 56.44 -83.08 -1.77
C TRP A 268 55.62 -84.13 -2.53
N SER A 269 54.48 -84.56 -1.95
CA SER A 269 53.46 -85.26 -2.72
C SER A 269 52.63 -84.23 -3.47
N ARG A 270 52.79 -84.21 -4.79
CA ARG A 270 51.87 -83.55 -5.73
C ARG A 270 50.60 -84.38 -5.77
N ASP A 271 49.57 -83.95 -5.05
CA ASP A 271 48.21 -84.37 -5.37
C ASP A 271 47.64 -83.36 -6.36
N ALA A 272 47.50 -83.85 -7.59
CA ALA A 272 46.80 -83.23 -8.67
C ALA A 272 45.31 -83.54 -8.49
N ASP A 273 44.55 -82.55 -8.03
CA ASP A 273 43.10 -82.55 -8.24
C ASP A 273 42.77 -81.45 -9.23
N ALA A 274 42.49 -81.91 -10.44
CA ALA A 274 41.70 -81.21 -11.42
C ALA A 274 40.30 -80.99 -10.83
N ASP A 275 39.80 -79.76 -10.89
CA ASP A 275 38.37 -79.58 -11.06
C ASP A 275 38.10 -78.47 -12.07
N GLU A 276 37.19 -78.81 -12.97
CA GLU A 276 36.81 -78.13 -14.19
C GLU A 276 35.92 -76.91 -13.92
N ARG A 277 36.04 -75.94 -14.82
CA ARG A 277 34.99 -75.08 -15.38
C ARG A 277 33.62 -75.07 -14.69
N ALA A 278 33.19 -73.86 -14.33
CA ALA A 278 32.01 -73.25 -14.96
C ALA A 278 32.14 -71.73 -14.86
N GLU A 279 32.55 -71.11 -15.96
CA GLU A 279 32.11 -69.76 -16.30
C GLU A 279 30.62 -69.87 -16.65
N ASP A 280 29.78 -69.12 -15.97
CA ASP A 280 28.44 -68.80 -16.47
C ASP A 280 28.21 -67.30 -16.30
N ASP A 281 28.19 -66.65 -17.46
CA ASP A 281 27.59 -65.35 -17.74
C ASP A 281 26.12 -65.34 -17.30
N CYS A 282 25.67 -64.25 -16.68
CA CYS A 282 24.34 -63.67 -16.92
C CYS A 282 24.18 -62.28 -16.26
N ILE A 283 24.16 -61.26 -17.13
CA ILE A 283 23.39 -59.99 -17.11
C ILE A 283 23.59 -59.02 -15.94
#